data_AF-A0A533B2X4-F1
#
_entry.id   AF-A0A533B2X4-F1
#
_cell.length_a   1.000
_cell.length_b   1.000
_cell.length_c   1.000
_cell.angle_alpha   90.00
_cell.angle_beta   90.00
_cell.angle_gamma   90.00
#
_symmetry.space_group_name_H-M   'P 1'
#
loop_
_entity.id
_entity.type
_entity.pdbx_description
1 polymer ?
#
loop_
_entity_poly.entity_id
_entity_poly.type
_entity_poly.pdbx_seq_one_letter_code
_entity_poly.pdbx_strand_id
1 'polypeptide(L)'
;MNPYLQTARTWVEKTAVLLWASAITLVGILPLSNFVGHSHWEYIIWWPPVTAEEIYRTWLYVDIFGNIGLFLPLGVVLARRGLFGRKYPLVATISFALLLSASIEFYQVFCHNRHPTLLDLFNNVLGATLGHIIARRLPVLPFIGPLAPPPYSHPTGS
;
A
#
# COMPACT_ATOMS: atom_id res chain seq x y z
N MET A 1 -25.84 4.17 -14.04
CA MET A 1 -24.56 4.92 -13.95
C MET A 1 -23.94 4.94 -15.34
N ASN A 2 -23.42 6.08 -15.80
CA ASN A 2 -22.88 6.23 -17.15
C ASN A 2 -21.65 5.30 -17.35
N PRO A 3 -21.63 4.43 -18.40
CA PRO A 3 -20.51 3.51 -18.67
C PRO A 3 -19.14 4.18 -18.77
N TYR A 4 -19.10 5.41 -19.28
CA TYR A 4 -17.87 6.20 -19.39
C TYR A 4 -17.32 6.58 -18.01
N LEU A 5 -18.18 6.96 -17.06
CA LEU A 5 -17.79 7.29 -15.69
C LEU A 5 -17.28 6.06 -14.93
N GLN A 6 -17.89 4.90 -15.16
CA GLN A 6 -17.44 3.65 -14.56
C GLN A 6 -16.07 3.22 -15.09
N THR A 7 -15.86 3.34 -16.40
CA THR A 7 -14.57 3.06 -17.04
C THR A 7 -13.49 4.01 -16.52
N ALA A 8 -13.72 5.32 -16.54
CA ALA A 8 -12.78 6.33 -16.05
C ALA A 8 -12.39 6.08 -14.58
N ARG A 9 -13.36 5.79 -13.71
CA ARG A 9 -13.10 5.45 -12.31
C ARG A 9 -12.17 4.25 -12.18
N THR A 10 -12.40 3.18 -12.94
CA THR A 10 -11.52 2.00 -12.88
C THR A 10 -10.09 2.34 -13.28
N TRP A 11 -9.89 3.17 -14.32
CA TRP A 11 -8.56 3.61 -14.75
C TRP A 11 -7.84 4.44 -13.68
N VAL A 12 -8.52 5.38 -13.04
CA VAL A 12 -7.94 6.18 -11.94
C VAL A 12 -7.49 5.26 -10.80
N GLU A 13 -8.32 4.30 -10.41
CA GLU A 13 -7.99 3.32 -9.39
C GLU A 13 -6.83 2.38 -9.85
N LYS A 14 -6.77 2.02 -11.15
CA LYS A 14 -5.63 1.36 -11.86
C LYS A 14 -4.33 2.05 -11.58
N THR A 15 -4.28 3.30 -11.97
CA THR A 15 -3.12 4.15 -11.85
C THR A 15 -2.74 4.37 -10.39
N ALA A 16 -3.70 4.59 -9.49
CA ALA A 16 -3.42 4.82 -8.07
C ALA A 16 -2.68 3.64 -7.40
N VAL A 17 -3.11 2.39 -7.61
CA VAL A 17 -2.39 1.23 -7.05
C VAL A 17 -1.01 1.10 -7.65
N LEU A 18 -0.87 1.29 -8.98
CA LEU A 18 0.43 1.16 -9.65
C LEU A 18 1.41 2.22 -9.16
N LEU A 19 0.97 3.47 -9.07
CA LEU A 19 1.77 4.57 -8.55
C LEU A 19 2.18 4.33 -7.10
N TRP A 20 1.23 3.91 -6.25
CA TRP A 20 1.53 3.68 -4.83
C TRP A 20 2.43 2.47 -4.63
N ALA A 21 2.19 1.34 -5.31
CA ALA A 21 3.08 0.19 -5.28
C ALA A 21 4.49 0.52 -5.81
N SER A 22 4.58 1.38 -6.83
CA SER A 22 5.87 1.89 -7.33
C SER A 22 6.57 2.76 -6.28
N ALA A 23 5.84 3.65 -5.61
CA ALA A 23 6.38 4.47 -4.53
C ALA A 23 6.91 3.61 -3.37
N ILE A 24 6.15 2.61 -2.94
CA ILE A 24 6.57 1.63 -1.93
C ILE A 24 7.86 0.93 -2.37
N THR A 25 7.89 0.43 -3.61
CA THR A 25 9.06 -0.25 -4.17
C THR A 25 10.27 0.68 -4.17
N LEU A 26 10.12 1.92 -4.63
CA LEU A 26 11.20 2.92 -4.65
C LEU A 26 11.75 3.20 -3.24
N VAL A 27 10.87 3.35 -2.24
CA VAL A 27 11.30 3.52 -0.84
C VAL A 27 12.10 2.32 -0.36
N GLY A 28 11.68 1.10 -0.74
CA GLY A 28 12.33 -0.15 -0.33
C GLY A 28 13.67 -0.42 -1.01
N ILE A 29 13.87 0.00 -2.27
CA ILE A 29 15.07 -0.34 -3.05
C ILE A 29 16.13 0.77 -3.09
N LEU A 30 15.76 2.02 -2.79
CA LEU A 30 16.69 3.14 -2.87
C LEU A 30 17.55 3.29 -1.60
N PRO A 31 18.78 3.84 -1.74
CA PRO A 31 19.46 4.12 -3.02
C PRO A 31 19.96 2.83 -3.70
N LEU A 32 19.90 2.78 -5.05
CA LEU A 32 20.34 1.60 -5.82
C LEU A 32 21.84 1.28 -5.66
N SER A 33 22.65 2.26 -5.24
CA SER A 33 24.08 2.07 -4.94
C SER A 33 24.33 1.09 -3.79
N ASN A 34 23.31 0.75 -3.00
CA ASN A 34 23.44 -0.26 -1.95
C ASN A 34 23.50 -1.69 -2.48
N PHE A 35 23.07 -1.95 -3.72
CA PHE A 35 23.05 -3.30 -4.29
C PHE A 35 24.47 -3.76 -4.67
N VAL A 36 24.89 -4.91 -4.16
CA VAL A 36 26.27 -5.42 -4.33
C VAL A 36 26.38 -6.73 -5.13
N GLY A 37 25.26 -7.28 -5.60
CA GLY A 37 25.24 -8.44 -6.50
C GLY A 37 25.53 -9.80 -5.86
N HIS A 38 25.76 -9.87 -4.55
CA HIS A 38 25.84 -11.10 -3.76
C HIS A 38 24.89 -11.02 -2.56
N SER A 39 24.45 -12.19 -2.09
CA SER A 39 23.45 -12.30 -1.03
C SER A 39 24.09 -12.29 0.36
N HIS A 40 23.45 -11.60 1.30
CA HIS A 40 23.78 -11.63 2.73
C HIS A 40 22.64 -12.30 3.52
N TRP A 41 22.49 -13.62 3.37
CA TRP A 41 21.44 -14.38 4.05
C TRP A 41 21.58 -14.35 5.58
N GLU A 42 22.82 -14.18 6.07
CA GLU A 42 23.19 -14.06 7.47
C GLU A 42 22.66 -12.78 8.14
N TYR A 43 22.26 -11.77 7.37
CA TYR A 43 21.75 -10.50 7.88
C TYR A 43 20.24 -10.44 8.02
N ILE A 44 19.54 -11.54 7.71
CA ILE A 44 18.09 -11.61 7.89
C ILE A 44 17.77 -11.62 9.39
N ILE A 45 16.95 -10.66 9.81
CA ILE A 45 16.47 -10.55 11.18
C ILE A 45 15.15 -11.32 11.29
N TRP A 46 15.21 -12.50 11.90
CA TRP A 46 14.05 -13.38 12.08
C TRP A 46 13.21 -13.01 13.30
N TRP A 47 13.82 -12.38 14.30
CA TRP A 47 13.17 -12.04 15.56
C TRP A 47 13.37 -10.55 15.87
N PRO A 48 12.34 -9.84 16.36
CA PRO A 48 12.47 -8.43 16.71
C PRO A 48 13.55 -8.21 17.77
N PRO A 49 14.29 -7.09 17.71
CA PRO A 49 15.22 -6.70 18.76
C PRO A 49 14.47 -6.47 20.08
N VAL A 50 15.02 -6.96 21.19
CA VAL A 50 14.35 -6.96 22.51
C VAL A 50 15.07 -6.12 23.55
N THR A 51 16.31 -5.72 23.30
CA THR A 51 17.06 -4.83 24.18
C THR A 51 16.91 -3.37 23.76
N ALA A 52 16.98 -2.44 24.72
CA ALA A 52 16.85 -1.01 24.44
C ALA A 52 17.92 -0.49 23.44
N GLU A 53 19.13 -1.04 23.51
CA GLU A 53 20.22 -0.70 22.60
C GLU A 53 19.91 -1.15 21.16
N GLU A 54 19.46 -2.39 20.98
CA GLU A 54 19.08 -2.90 19.66
C GLU A 54 17.90 -2.14 19.08
N ILE A 55 16.88 -1.84 19.88
CA ILE A 55 15.69 -1.06 19.49
C ILE A 55 16.11 0.32 18.97
N TYR A 56 17.01 1.00 19.68
CA TYR A 56 17.49 2.32 19.26
C TYR A 56 18.35 2.22 17.99
N ARG A 57 19.30 1.28 17.94
CA ARG A 57 20.20 1.09 16.80
C ARG A 57 19.46 0.71 15.51
N THR A 58 18.37 -0.04 15.63
CA THR A 58 17.56 -0.50 14.50
C THR A 58 16.45 0.46 14.12
N TRP A 59 16.25 1.58 14.84
CA TRP A 59 15.14 2.49 14.58
C TRP A 59 13.76 1.81 14.60
N LEU A 60 13.61 0.78 15.43
CA LEU A 60 12.47 -0.16 15.42
C LEU A 60 11.10 0.52 15.29
N TYR A 61 10.85 1.58 16.06
CA TYR A 61 9.55 2.28 16.03
C TYR A 61 9.29 2.98 14.70
N VAL A 62 10.33 3.57 14.10
CA VAL A 62 10.23 4.21 12.78
C VAL A 62 9.91 3.15 11.73
N ASP A 63 10.55 1.99 11.79
CA ASP A 63 10.27 0.89 10.88
C ASP A 63 8.83 0.39 11.05
N ILE A 64 8.37 0.13 12.30
CA ILE A 64 7.00 -0.32 12.57
C ILE A 64 5.96 0.67 12.03
N PHE A 65 6.04 1.94 12.45
CA PHE A 65 5.04 2.94 12.08
C PHE A 65 5.17 3.38 10.62
N GLY A 66 6.39 3.42 10.09
CA GLY A 66 6.69 3.71 8.69
C GLY A 66 6.11 2.65 7.76
N ASN A 67 6.36 1.37 8.04
CA ASN A 67 5.85 0.24 7.26
C ASN A 67 4.32 0.14 7.30
N ILE A 68 3.72 0.25 8.50
CA ILE A 68 2.26 0.31 8.65
C ILE A 68 1.69 1.50 7.88
N GLY A 69 2.26 2.69 8.07
CA GLY A 69 1.79 3.93 7.44
C GLY A 69 1.92 3.92 5.92
N LEU A 70 2.98 3.29 5.40
CA LEU A 70 3.25 3.20 3.97
C LEU A 70 2.30 2.20 3.27
N PHE A 71 1.99 1.08 3.91
CA PHE A 71 1.09 0.06 3.36
C PHE A 71 -0.40 0.30 3.65
N LEU A 72 -0.74 1.14 4.63
CA LEU A 72 -2.14 1.46 4.93
C LEU A 72 -2.88 2.08 3.72
N PRO A 73 -2.35 3.09 3.01
CA PRO A 73 -3.00 3.61 1.81
C PRO A 73 -3.14 2.56 0.71
N LEU A 74 -2.19 1.64 0.56
CA LEU A 74 -2.28 0.52 -0.37
C LEU A 74 -3.54 -0.33 -0.09
N GLY A 75 -3.76 -0.68 1.17
CA GLY A 75 -4.94 -1.40 1.65
C GLY A 75 -6.24 -0.68 1.31
N VAL A 76 -6.29 0.64 1.51
CA VAL A 76 -7.46 1.47 1.20
C VAL A 76 -7.81 1.41 -0.29
N VAL A 77 -6.82 1.59 -1.16
CA VAL A 77 -7.04 1.61 -2.62
C VAL A 77 -7.43 0.20 -3.12
N LEU A 78 -6.78 -0.85 -2.63
CA LEU A 78 -7.09 -2.24 -3.00
C LEU A 78 -8.51 -2.66 -2.59
N ALA A 79 -8.96 -2.26 -1.39
CA ALA A 79 -10.32 -2.55 -0.91
C ALA A 79 -11.42 -1.91 -1.75
N ARG A 80 -11.17 -0.73 -2.32
CA ARG A 80 -12.14 0.03 -3.12
C ARG A 80 -12.26 -0.50 -4.55
N ARG A 81 -11.20 -1.11 -5.07
CA ARG A 81 -11.08 -1.45 -6.49
C ARG A 81 -11.65 -2.81 -6.87
N GLY A 82 -11.84 -3.72 -5.92
CA GLY A 82 -12.33 -5.09 -6.20
C GLY A 82 -11.50 -5.82 -7.27
N LEU A 83 -10.21 -5.49 -7.36
CA LEU A 83 -9.27 -5.88 -8.43
C LEU A 83 -9.18 -7.37 -8.68
N PHE A 84 -9.31 -8.12 -7.61
CA PHE A 84 -9.30 -9.56 -7.57
C PHE A 84 -10.73 -9.92 -7.19
N GLY A 85 -11.38 -10.75 -8.01
CA GLY A 85 -12.83 -10.94 -8.02
C GLY A 85 -13.52 -10.87 -6.64
N ARG A 86 -14.76 -10.36 -6.64
CA ARG A 86 -15.56 -9.98 -5.46
C ARG A 86 -15.61 -10.97 -4.29
N LYS A 87 -15.22 -12.24 -4.48
CA LYS A 87 -15.38 -13.31 -3.50
C LYS A 87 -14.49 -13.14 -2.27
N TYR A 88 -13.23 -12.70 -2.42
CA TYR A 88 -12.26 -12.61 -1.29
C TYR A 88 -11.34 -11.38 -1.37
N PRO A 89 -11.88 -10.15 -1.27
CA PRO A 89 -11.10 -8.93 -1.47
C PRO A 89 -10.02 -8.71 -0.39
N LEU A 90 -10.24 -9.17 0.83
CA LEU A 90 -9.26 -9.09 1.91
C LEU A 90 -8.06 -10.02 1.66
N VAL A 91 -8.33 -11.28 1.30
CA VAL A 91 -7.28 -12.27 0.97
C VAL A 91 -6.40 -11.75 -0.15
N ALA A 92 -7.00 -11.15 -1.17
CA ALA A 92 -6.25 -10.55 -2.27
C ALA A 92 -5.40 -9.35 -1.83
N THR A 93 -5.90 -8.53 -0.90
CA THR A 93 -5.13 -7.42 -0.33
C THR A 93 -3.92 -7.91 0.46
N ILE A 94 -4.13 -8.90 1.34
CA ILE A 94 -3.08 -9.54 2.12
C ILE A 94 -2.04 -10.17 1.19
N SER A 95 -2.48 -10.92 0.18
CA SER A 95 -1.59 -11.61 -0.77
C SER A 95 -0.76 -10.60 -1.57
N PHE A 96 -1.37 -9.50 -2.03
CA PHE A 96 -0.65 -8.47 -2.76
C PHE A 96 0.38 -7.75 -1.88
N ALA A 97 -0.01 -7.37 -0.65
CA ALA A 97 0.89 -6.74 0.31
C ALA A 97 2.06 -7.66 0.69
N LEU A 98 1.77 -8.94 0.94
CA LEU A 98 2.77 -9.95 1.26
C LEU A 98 3.76 -10.15 0.11
N LEU A 99 3.27 -10.31 -1.13
CA LEU A 99 4.14 -10.47 -2.30
C LEU A 99 5.00 -9.24 -2.55
N LEU A 100 4.42 -8.04 -2.46
CA LEU A 100 5.16 -6.79 -2.64
C LEU A 100 6.24 -6.63 -1.56
N SER A 101 5.89 -6.83 -0.29
CA SER A 101 6.83 -6.74 0.83
C SER A 101 7.92 -7.79 0.71
N ALA A 102 7.58 -9.07 0.49
CA ALA A 102 8.56 -10.14 0.34
C ALA A 102 9.51 -9.92 -0.83
N SER A 103 9.04 -9.32 -1.94
CA SER A 103 9.91 -8.97 -3.07
C SER A 103 10.93 -7.88 -2.71
N ILE A 104 10.52 -6.90 -1.89
CA ILE A 104 11.40 -5.83 -1.41
C ILE A 104 12.42 -6.39 -0.41
N GLU A 105 11.97 -7.16 0.58
CA GLU A 105 12.84 -7.84 1.56
C GLU A 105 13.86 -8.74 0.85
N PHE A 106 13.41 -9.50 -0.15
CA PHE A 106 14.29 -10.36 -0.95
C PHE A 106 15.32 -9.55 -1.75
N TYR A 107 14.93 -8.41 -2.34
CA TYR A 107 15.89 -7.52 -2.98
C TYR A 107 16.94 -7.00 -1.99
N GLN A 108 16.52 -6.67 -0.76
CA GLN A 108 17.41 -6.15 0.27
C GLN A 108 18.44 -7.18 0.77
N VAL A 109 18.23 -8.49 0.58
CA VAL A 109 19.25 -9.52 0.81
C VAL A 109 20.54 -9.23 0.02
N PHE A 110 20.43 -8.57 -1.13
CA PHE A 110 21.56 -8.21 -1.99
C PHE A 110 22.10 -6.79 -1.73
N CYS A 111 21.62 -6.11 -0.67
CA CYS A 111 22.01 -4.75 -0.32
C CYS A 111 22.98 -4.72 0.87
N HIS A 112 23.92 -3.78 0.87
CA HIS A 112 24.94 -3.67 1.93
C HIS A 112 24.43 -3.03 3.22
N ASN A 113 23.62 -1.98 3.11
CA ASN A 113 23.15 -1.16 4.24
C ASN A 113 21.65 -1.35 4.54
N ARG A 114 21.09 -2.50 4.16
CA ARG A 114 19.69 -2.86 4.45
C ARG A 114 19.68 -4.24 5.11
N HIS A 115 18.83 -4.40 6.10
CA HIS A 115 18.69 -5.65 6.84
C HIS A 115 17.26 -6.14 6.65
N PRO A 116 17.04 -7.19 5.84
CA PRO A 116 15.73 -7.76 5.66
C PRO A 116 15.19 -8.29 7.00
N THR A 117 13.91 -8.09 7.27
CA THR A 117 13.30 -8.48 8.54
C THR A 117 11.88 -9.02 8.38
N LEU A 118 11.57 -10.10 9.10
CA LEU A 118 10.21 -10.63 9.16
C LEU A 118 9.23 -9.64 9.78
N LEU A 119 9.72 -8.74 10.63
CA LEU A 119 8.90 -7.73 11.28
C LEU A 119 8.34 -6.72 10.26
N ASP A 120 9.12 -6.35 9.26
CA ASP A 120 8.70 -5.42 8.21
C ASP A 120 7.64 -6.05 7.32
N LEU A 121 7.83 -7.31 6.94
CA LEU A 121 6.83 -8.10 6.24
C LEU A 121 5.51 -8.17 7.02
N PHE A 122 5.57 -8.42 8.33
CA PHE A 122 4.39 -8.41 9.19
C PHE A 122 3.72 -7.03 9.24
N ASN A 123 4.48 -5.96 9.48
CA ASN A 123 3.97 -4.59 9.61
C ASN A 123 3.37 -4.06 8.31
N ASN A 124 3.98 -4.39 7.17
CA ASN A 124 3.48 -4.06 5.83
C ASN A 124 2.12 -4.74 5.58
N VAL A 125 2.01 -6.04 5.86
CA VAL A 125 0.74 -6.77 5.75
C VAL A 125 -0.31 -6.24 6.74
N LEU A 126 0.10 -5.90 7.96
CA LEU A 126 -0.77 -5.30 8.97
C LEU A 126 -1.31 -3.95 8.50
N GLY A 127 -0.46 -3.07 8.00
CA GLY A 127 -0.85 -1.77 7.45
C GLY A 127 -1.88 -1.91 6.32
N ALA A 128 -1.60 -2.76 5.33
CA ALA A 128 -2.53 -3.02 4.23
C ALA A 128 -3.86 -3.62 4.72
N THR A 129 -3.82 -4.50 5.73
CA THR A 129 -5.03 -5.08 6.34
C THR A 129 -5.87 -4.02 7.05
N LEU A 130 -5.24 -3.16 7.86
CA LEU A 130 -5.92 -2.05 8.54
C LEU A 130 -6.53 -1.08 7.53
N GLY A 131 -5.77 -0.68 6.51
CA GLY A 131 -6.27 0.18 5.43
C GLY A 131 -7.47 -0.41 4.71
N HIS A 132 -7.44 -1.72 4.45
CA HIS A 132 -8.57 -2.43 3.88
C HIS A 132 -9.82 -2.35 4.76
N ILE A 133 -9.68 -2.68 6.05
CA ILE A 133 -10.79 -2.67 7.01
C ILE A 133 -11.38 -1.26 7.11
N ILE A 134 -10.52 -0.24 7.25
CA ILE A 134 -10.93 1.17 7.31
C ILE A 134 -11.74 1.54 6.06
N ALA A 135 -11.25 1.20 4.86
CA ALA A 135 -11.94 1.53 3.61
C ALA A 135 -13.28 0.81 3.42
N ARG A 136 -13.47 -0.36 4.04
CA ARG A 136 -14.74 -1.10 4.03
C ARG A 136 -15.75 -0.57 5.06
N ARG A 137 -15.26 0.10 6.12
CA ARG A 137 -16.09 0.65 7.20
C ARG A 137 -16.45 2.12 6.97
N LEU A 138 -15.59 2.89 6.32
CA LEU A 138 -15.84 4.30 6.02
C LEU A 138 -16.57 4.44 4.68
N PRO A 139 -17.73 5.14 4.62
CA PRO A 139 -18.31 5.53 3.35
C PRO A 139 -17.31 6.39 2.57
N VAL A 140 -17.29 6.25 1.25
CA VAL A 140 -16.52 7.17 0.40
C VAL A 140 -17.13 8.55 0.63
N LEU A 141 -16.44 9.43 1.35
CA LEU A 141 -16.86 10.82 1.49
C LEU A 141 -17.10 11.36 0.08
N PRO A 142 -18.29 11.89 -0.23
CA PRO A 142 -18.60 12.43 -1.54
C PRO A 142 -17.88 13.78 -1.70
N PHE A 143 -16.55 13.77 -1.77
CA PHE A 143 -15.77 14.99 -1.99
C PHE A 143 -15.87 15.46 -3.46
N ILE A 144 -16.49 14.66 -4.32
CA ILE A 144 -16.94 15.04 -5.65
C ILE A 144 -18.35 14.47 -5.84
N GLY A 145 -19.33 15.03 -5.12
CA GLY A 145 -20.68 15.03 -5.66
C GLY A 145 -20.64 15.83 -6.97
N PRO A 146 -21.35 15.41 -8.04
CA PRO A 146 -21.48 16.30 -9.18
C PRO A 146 -22.01 17.62 -8.62
N LEU A 147 -21.34 18.73 -8.93
CA LEU A 147 -22.03 19.98 -9.15
C LEU A 147 -23.03 19.68 -10.28
N ALA A 148 -24.12 18.99 -9.97
CA ALA A 148 -25.22 18.86 -10.88
C ALA A 148 -25.63 20.31 -11.11
N PRO A 149 -25.49 20.85 -12.34
CA PRO A 149 -26.04 22.16 -12.61
C PRO A 149 -27.51 22.10 -12.22
N PRO A 150 -28.06 23.15 -11.58
CA PRO A 150 -29.46 23.19 -11.23
C PRO A 150 -30.28 22.82 -12.48
N PRO A 151 -31.38 22.06 -12.33
CA PRO A 151 -32.20 21.68 -13.46
C PRO A 151 -32.53 22.93 -14.26
N TYR A 152 -32.19 22.92 -15.56
CA TYR A 152 -32.55 23.98 -16.49
C TYR A 152 -34.05 24.21 -16.37
N SER A 153 -34.46 25.31 -15.73
CA SER A 153 -35.83 25.78 -15.80
C SER A 153 -36.03 26.26 -17.23
N HIS A 154 -36.78 25.50 -18.03
CA HIS A 154 -37.31 26.02 -19.28
C HIS A 154 -38.05 27.32 -18.96
N PRO A 155 -37.75 28.44 -19.64
CA PRO A 155 -38.62 29.60 -19.58
C PRO A 155 -40.00 29.14 -20.07
N THR A 156 -41.00 29.20 -19.21
CA THR A 156 -42.39 29.13 -19.64
C THR A 156 -42.64 30.40 -20.45
N GLY A 157 -42.45 30.30 -21.77
CA GLY A 157 -42.88 31.33 -22.70
C GLY A 157 -44.37 31.58 -22.52
N SER A 158 -44.70 32.84 -22.26
CA SER A 158 -46.05 33.39 -22.33
C SER A 158 -46.39 33.75 -23.76
#